data_AF-A0A959V682-F1
#
_entry.id   AF-A0A959V682-F1
#
_cell.length_a   1.000
_cell.length_b   1.000
_cell.length_c   1.000
_cell.angle_alpha   90.00
_cell.angle_beta   90.00
_cell.angle_gamma   90.00
#
_symmetry.space_group_name_H-M   'P 1'
#
loop_
_entity.id
_entity.type
_entity.pdbx_description
1 polymer ?
#
loop_
_entity_poly.entity_id
_entity_poly.type
_entity_poly.pdbx_seq_one_letter_code
_entity_poly.pdbx_strand_id
1 'polypeptide(L)'
;MAHTISAAELIAAFETDEQDALKQYSEGVLLVKGELIELEEQGEKVNLHLAGEGPMSRVTCEFEASATPAVSVGDQLAVKGFCAGFTGFDVIL
;
A
#
# COMPACT_ATOMS: atom_id res chain seq x y z
N MET A 1 -9.92 14.56 6.02
CA MET A 1 -10.45 14.03 4.75
C MET A 1 -9.47 12.95 4.31
N ALA A 2 -9.92 11.77 3.89
CA ALA A 2 -9.02 10.71 3.44
C ALA A 2 -8.78 10.87 1.93
N HIS A 3 -7.51 10.93 1.50
CA HIS A 3 -7.17 11.04 0.09
C HIS A 3 -7.26 9.64 -0.54
N THR A 4 -8.03 9.48 -1.62
CA THR A 4 -8.18 8.19 -2.31
C THR A 4 -7.26 8.15 -3.51
N ILE A 5 -6.45 7.11 -3.62
CA ILE A 5 -5.46 6.92 -4.68
C ILE A 5 -5.34 5.43 -5.01
N SER A 6 -4.94 5.05 -6.21
CA SER A 6 -4.61 3.64 -6.49
C SER A 6 -3.20 3.28 -6.03
N ALA A 7 -2.93 2.00 -5.79
CA ALA A 7 -1.60 1.50 -5.46
C ALA A 7 -0.58 1.84 -6.56
N ALA A 8 -0.98 1.69 -7.83
CA ALA A 8 -0.24 2.10 -9.01
C ALA A 8 0.14 3.60 -8.99
N GLU A 9 -0.84 4.49 -8.83
CA GLU A 9 -0.60 5.95 -8.80
C GLU A 9 0.26 6.37 -7.60
N LEU A 10 0.08 5.72 -6.44
CA LEU A 10 0.86 6.02 -5.25
C LEU A 10 2.33 5.71 -5.46
N ILE A 11 2.64 4.52 -5.99
CA ILE A 11 4.03 4.14 -6.27
C ILE A 11 4.63 5.02 -7.35
N ALA A 12 3.89 5.29 -8.44
CA ALA A 12 4.35 6.16 -9.51
C ALA A 12 4.70 7.58 -9.01
N ALA A 13 3.93 8.11 -8.06
CA ALA A 13 4.24 9.38 -7.41
C ALA A 13 5.57 9.32 -6.62
N PHE A 14 5.80 8.25 -5.85
CA PHE A 14 7.05 8.06 -5.13
C PHE A 14 8.27 7.81 -6.04
N GLU A 15 8.09 7.07 -7.14
CA GLU A 15 9.12 6.85 -8.15
C GLU A 15 9.47 8.14 -8.93
N THR A 16 8.50 9.03 -9.11
CA THR A 16 8.69 10.31 -9.81
C THR A 16 9.39 11.34 -8.93
N ASP A 17 8.89 11.57 -7.71
CA ASP A 17 9.48 12.49 -6.74
C ASP A 17 9.13 12.03 -5.31
N GLU A 18 10.03 11.25 -4.71
CA GLU A 18 9.87 10.73 -3.35
C GLU A 18 9.61 11.85 -2.33
N GLN A 19 10.28 13.00 -2.45
CA GLN A 19 10.17 14.06 -1.45
C GLN A 19 8.83 14.79 -1.53
N ASP A 20 8.32 15.00 -2.75
CA ASP A 20 7.01 15.61 -2.96
C ASP A 20 5.88 14.66 -2.57
N ALA A 21 5.97 13.39 -2.99
CA ALA A 21 5.02 12.34 -2.61
C ALA A 21 4.95 12.16 -1.09
N LEU A 22 6.11 12.12 -0.41
CA LEU A 22 6.14 12.02 1.04
C LEU A 22 5.44 13.21 1.68
N LYS A 23 5.67 14.45 1.24
CA LYS A 23 4.95 15.62 1.78
C LYS A 23 3.45 15.54 1.52
N GLN A 24 3.05 15.13 0.31
CA GLN A 24 1.65 15.09 -0.08
C GLN A 24 0.85 14.00 0.65
N TYR A 25 1.49 12.85 0.92
CA TYR A 25 0.80 11.65 1.37
C TYR A 25 1.13 11.22 2.80
N SER A 26 2.14 11.81 3.46
CA SER A 26 2.47 11.49 4.87
C SER A 26 1.63 12.24 5.90
N GLU A 27 1.11 13.43 5.58
CA GLU A 27 0.35 14.25 6.54
C GLU A 27 -1.11 13.82 6.72
N GLY A 28 -1.52 12.68 6.16
CA GLY A 28 -2.92 12.26 6.17
C GLY A 28 -3.16 10.76 6.03
N VAL A 29 -4.43 10.40 6.19
CA VAL A 29 -4.89 9.03 5.94
C VAL A 29 -5.18 8.87 4.45
N LEU A 30 -4.60 7.82 3.86
CA LEU A 30 -4.84 7.41 2.49
C LEU A 30 -5.88 6.30 2.46
N LEU A 31 -6.67 6.28 1.38
CA LEU A 31 -7.47 5.13 0.99
C LEU A 31 -6.90 4.61 -0.33
N VAL A 32 -6.08 3.57 -0.24
CA VAL A 32 -5.34 3.00 -1.36
C VAL A 32 -6.12 1.83 -1.95
N LYS A 33 -6.36 1.88 -3.27
CA LYS A 33 -7.07 0.83 -3.99
C LYS A 33 -6.13 0.03 -4.88
N GLY A 34 -6.21 -1.29 -4.83
CA GLY A 34 -5.35 -2.13 -5.66
C GLY A 34 -5.76 -3.60 -5.62
N GLU A 35 -5.17 -4.37 -6.53
CA GLU A 35 -5.32 -5.82 -6.56
C GLU A 35 -4.34 -6.47 -5.59
N LEU A 36 -4.83 -7.38 -4.75
CA LEU A 36 -3.96 -8.19 -3.89
C LEU A 36 -3.20 -9.21 -4.75
N ILE A 37 -1.88 -9.07 -4.83
CA ILE A 37 -1.03 -10.01 -5.58
C ILE A 37 -0.36 -11.04 -4.69
N GLU A 38 -0.15 -10.72 -3.41
CA GLU A 38 0.51 -11.60 -2.46
C GLU A 38 0.05 -11.27 -1.04
N LEU A 39 -0.11 -12.31 -0.23
CA LEU A 39 -0.41 -12.22 1.20
C LEU A 39 0.70 -12.97 1.94
N GLU A 40 1.41 -12.27 2.82
CA GLU A 40 2.50 -12.83 3.61
C GLU A 40 2.16 -12.74 5.10
N GLU A 41 2.10 -13.89 5.77
CA GLU A 41 1.87 -13.97 7.22
C GLU A 41 3.22 -13.98 7.95
N GLN A 42 3.46 -12.97 8.79
CA GLN A 42 4.65 -12.84 9.63
C GLN A 42 4.27 -12.88 11.11
N GLY A 43 3.91 -14.07 11.60
CA GLY A 43 3.59 -14.30 13.01
C GLY A 43 2.30 -13.60 13.43
N GLU A 44 2.41 -12.51 14.19
CA GLU A 44 1.25 -11.71 14.63
C GLU A 44 0.86 -10.63 13.62
N LYS A 45 1.57 -10.51 12.50
CA LYS A 45 1.30 -9.54 11.44
C LYS A 45 1.02 -10.23 10.10
N VAL A 46 0.25 -9.56 9.25
CA VAL A 46 -0.02 -9.98 7.88
C VAL A 46 0.26 -8.80 6.96
N ASN A 47 1.11 -9.02 5.97
CA ASN A 47 1.40 -8.07 4.91
C ASN A 47 0.54 -8.39 3.70
N LEU A 48 -0.26 -7.42 3.27
CA LEU A 48 -1.01 -7.48 2.03
C LEU A 48 -0.25 -6.68 0.98
N HIS A 49 0.23 -7.35 -0.07
CA HIS A 49 0.94 -6.69 -1.17
C HIS A 49 -0.03 -6.40 -2.31
N LEU A 50 -0.25 -5.11 -2.58
CA LEU A 50 -1.08 -4.65 -3.68
C LEU A 50 -0.22 -4.36 -4.92
N ALA A 51 -0.75 -4.69 -6.11
CA ALA A 51 -0.08 -4.44 -7.39
C ALA A 51 0.17 -2.95 -7.65
N GLY A 52 1.39 -2.61 -8.05
CA GLY A 52 1.75 -1.33 -8.68
C GLY A 52 1.68 -1.37 -10.22
N GLU A 53 2.23 -0.33 -10.87
CA GLU A 53 2.38 -0.32 -12.34
C GLU A 53 3.52 -1.20 -12.84
N GLY A 54 4.61 -1.32 -12.05
CA GLY A 54 5.78 -2.10 -12.39
C GLY A 54 5.69 -3.56 -11.90
N PRO A 55 6.40 -4.51 -12.55
CA PRO A 55 6.41 -5.92 -12.15
C PRO A 55 7.07 -6.18 -10.78
N MET A 56 7.83 -5.21 -10.26
CA MET A 56 8.42 -5.24 -8.91
C MET A 56 7.80 -4.19 -7.97
N SER A 57 6.94 -3.33 -8.50
CA SER A 57 6.36 -2.20 -7.77
C SER A 57 5.14 -2.70 -6.99
N ARG A 58 5.11 -2.47 -5.68
CA ARG A 58 4.00 -2.90 -4.82
C ARG A 58 3.73 -1.94 -3.67
N VAL A 59 2.52 -2.01 -3.13
CA VAL A 59 2.17 -1.35 -1.88
C VAL A 59 1.99 -2.41 -0.82
N THR A 60 2.81 -2.37 0.22
CA THR A 60 2.71 -3.25 1.37
C THR A 60 1.85 -2.62 2.43
N CYS A 61 0.72 -3.25 2.73
CA CYS A 61 -0.16 -2.85 3.81
C CYS A 61 0.04 -3.80 4.99
N GLU A 62 0.55 -3.29 6.10
CA GLU A 62 0.78 -4.10 7.30
C GLU A 62 -0.47 -4.12 8.18
N PHE A 63 -0.95 -5.32 8.50
CA PHE A 63 -2.09 -5.53 9.40
C PHE A 63 -1.68 -6.42 10.57
N GLU A 64 -2.30 -6.19 11.73
CA GLU A 64 -2.30 -7.18 12.81
C GLU A 64 -3.10 -8.41 12.36
N ALA A 65 -2.63 -9.62 12.64
CA ALA A 65 -3.30 -10.86 12.26
C ALA A 65 -4.73 -10.95 12.80
N SER A 66 -4.96 -10.38 13.99
CA SER A 66 -6.28 -10.31 14.61
C SER A 66 -7.26 -9.34 13.93
N ALA A 67 -6.75 -8.43 13.10
CA ALA A 67 -7.51 -7.40 12.39
C ALA A 67 -7.44 -7.56 10.86
N THR A 68 -6.80 -8.62 10.38
CA THR A 68 -6.63 -8.87 8.94
C THR A 68 -7.98 -9.25 8.33
N PRO A 69 -8.44 -8.57 7.27
CA PRO A 69 -9.69 -8.93 6.60
C PRO A 69 -9.56 -10.28 5.87
N ALA A 70 -10.67 -11.00 5.74
CA ALA A 70 -10.72 -12.20 4.90
C ALA A 70 -10.63 -11.77 3.42
N VAL A 71 -9.45 -11.95 2.81
CA VAL A 71 -9.13 -11.55 1.43
C VAL A 71 -8.37 -12.69 0.74
N SER A 72 -8.39 -12.71 -0.59
CA SER A 72 -7.67 -13.68 -1.43
C SER A 72 -6.90 -12.97 -2.52
N VAL A 73 -5.77 -13.56 -2.94
CA VAL A 73 -5.01 -13.07 -4.09
C VAL A 73 -5.93 -12.98 -5.33
N GLY A 74 -5.86 -11.85 -6.03
CA GLY A 74 -6.75 -11.46 -7.11
C GLY A 74 -7.91 -10.55 -6.69
N ASP A 75 -8.14 -10.36 -5.38
CA ASP A 75 -9.19 -9.45 -4.90
C ASP A 75 -8.83 -7.98 -5.11
N GLN A 76 -9.83 -7.18 -5.49
CA GLN A 76 -9.73 -5.72 -5.51
C GLN A 76 -10.04 -5.17 -4.12
N LEU A 77 -9.03 -4.60 -3.47
CA LEU A 77 -9.11 -4.10 -2.10
C LEU A 77 -9.05 -2.58 -2.05
N ALA A 78 -9.60 -2.01 -0.98
CA ALA A 78 -9.44 -0.62 -0.61
C ALA A 78 -8.92 -0.56 0.83
N VAL A 79 -7.63 -0.30 0.98
CA VAL A 79 -6.94 -0.28 2.27
C VAL A 79 -6.82 1.15 2.75
N LYS A 80 -7.22 1.39 4.01
CA LYS A 80 -7.09 2.69 4.65
C LYS A 80 -5.90 2.67 5.60
N GLY A 81 -4.90 3.51 5.37
CA GLY A 81 -3.64 3.50 6.13
C GLY A 81 -2.93 4.85 6.12
N PHE A 82 -1.78 4.90 6.78
CA PHE A 82 -0.91 6.08 6.78
C PHE A 82 0.36 5.74 6.00
N CYS A 83 0.83 6.63 5.14
CA CYS A 83 2.08 6.37 4.45
C CYS A 83 3.25 6.37 5.43
N ALA A 84 3.81 5.19 5.71
CA ALA A 84 4.94 5.01 6.61
C ALA A 84 6.27 5.31 5.90
N GLY A 85 6.35 5.11 4.59
CA GLY A 85 7.52 5.44 3.78
C GLY A 85 7.58 4.68 2.46
N PHE A 86 8.69 4.87 1.73
CA PHE A 86 8.97 4.25 0.45
C PHE A 86 10.37 3.65 0.45
N THR A 87 10.51 2.42 -0.06
CA THR A 87 11.78 1.70 -0.15
C THR A 87 12.12 1.35 -1.61
N GLY A 88 12.25 2.37 -2.44
CA GLY A 88 12.71 2.26 -3.83
C GLY A 88 11.69 1.71 -4.83
N PHE A 89 10.92 0.69 -4.47
CA PHE A 89 9.80 0.15 -5.28
C PHE A 89 8.63 -0.37 -4.44
N ASP A 90 8.70 -0.24 -3.12
CA ASP A 90 7.68 -0.70 -2.18
C ASP A 90 7.24 0.48 -1.30
N VAL A 91 5.95 0.81 -1.33
CA VAL A 91 5.35 1.83 -0.46
C VAL A 91 4.69 1.12 0.72
N ILE A 92 5.00 1.55 1.93
CA ILE A 92 4.51 0.94 3.17
C ILE A 92 3.37 1.79 3.75
N LEU A 93 2.23 1.14 4.04
CA LEU A 93 1.03 1.70 4.67
C LEU A 93 0.71 1.09 6.03
#